data_AF-A0A0A2L0H9-F1
#
_entry.id   AF-A0A0A2L0H9-F1
#
_cell.length_a   1.000
_cell.length_b   1.000
_cell.length_c   1.000
_cell.angle_alpha   90.00
_cell.angle_beta   90.00
_cell.angle_gamma   90.00
#
_symmetry.space_group_name_H-M   'P 1'
#
loop_
_entity.id
_entity.type
_entity.pdbx_description
1 polymer ?
#
loop_
_entity_poly.entity_id
_entity_poly.type
_entity_poly.pdbx_seq_one_letter_code
_entity_poly.pdbx_strand_id
1 'polypeptide(L)'
;MKFSEDCVPFIIPLFLVTPIFGQNTPNVTNGTSDDLVSIAQGGPNLCTSADIAKMDVSGCTCPSIFPPSPTDLVCVTPSGQCPITCNPPPPASPVTPRSQLSQCYSGCVDANSECNGCYIWFSSLCRCIRAFQAGTPTTCTASPSISVGPPRPNQSPSWVLLGGGDLITTTDLIPGILQLSSAADVDGGFRLGQDTLNSRHIRDTGTLAINSVSTRSEEQIHIHVCDHPGSTVRVILDNLHRDDFKKTSSVDLSALPKPSAAISCRVSRNRGEDIKIGRDIVDWLTQYAGTTSCAQYDVGAGVIVDSRGYAWACITTGHRAAESLFCTD
;
A
#
# COMPACT_ATOMS: atom_id res chain seq x y z
N MET A 1 30.51 -26.25 33.35
CA MET A 1 30.03 -27.32 32.45
C MET A 1 30.19 -26.83 31.02
N LYS A 2 31.00 -27.53 30.22
CA LYS A 2 31.26 -27.21 28.80
C LYS A 2 30.10 -27.78 27.98
N PHE A 3 29.50 -26.96 27.12
CA PHE A 3 28.63 -27.44 26.04
C PHE A 3 29.48 -27.56 24.78
N SER A 4 29.46 -28.76 24.19
CA SER A 4 30.13 -29.11 22.94
C SER A 4 29.23 -28.73 21.78
N GLU A 5 29.79 -28.03 20.79
CA GLU A 5 29.18 -27.79 19.48
C GLU A 5 29.47 -29.00 18.59
N ASP A 6 28.43 -29.74 18.19
CA ASP A 6 28.54 -30.77 17.15
C ASP A 6 27.95 -30.22 15.84
N CYS A 7 28.85 -29.82 14.92
CA CYS A 7 28.52 -29.53 13.53
C CYS A 7 28.44 -30.85 12.75
N VAL A 8 27.26 -31.20 12.23
CA VAL A 8 27.06 -32.31 11.29
C VAL A 8 27.14 -31.76 9.86
N PRO A 9 28.03 -32.25 8.99
CA PRO A 9 28.09 -31.83 7.60
C PRO A 9 26.98 -32.51 6.78
N PHE A 10 26.19 -31.70 6.09
CA PHE A 10 25.16 -32.16 5.15
C PHE A 10 25.78 -32.30 3.75
N ILE A 11 25.84 -33.52 3.22
CA ILE A 11 26.31 -33.82 1.86
C ILE A 11 25.07 -33.93 0.96
N ILE A 12 24.95 -33.05 -0.04
CA ILE A 12 23.94 -33.14 -1.09
C ILE A 12 24.50 -33.97 -2.25
N PRO A 13 23.81 -35.02 -2.73
CA PRO A 13 24.26 -35.77 -3.89
C PRO A 13 23.98 -34.98 -5.17
N LEU A 14 25.03 -34.78 -5.95
CA LEU A 14 25.03 -34.21 -7.28
C LEU A 14 24.46 -35.25 -8.26
N PHE A 15 23.24 -35.06 -8.76
CA PHE A 15 22.71 -35.87 -9.86
C PHE A 15 23.25 -35.32 -11.20
N LEU A 16 24.14 -36.09 -11.81
CA LEU A 16 24.58 -35.95 -13.19
C LEU A 16 23.44 -36.32 -14.14
N VAL A 17 22.89 -35.34 -14.85
CA VAL A 17 22.01 -35.58 -16.00
C VAL A 17 22.87 -35.54 -17.27
N THR A 18 22.88 -36.66 -17.99
CA THR A 18 23.51 -36.81 -19.30
C THR A 18 22.71 -36.09 -20.40
N PRO A 19 23.35 -35.51 -21.42
CA PRO A 19 22.64 -34.88 -22.52
C PRO A 19 22.22 -35.93 -23.57
N ILE A 20 20.96 -35.89 -23.99
CA ILE A 20 20.49 -36.57 -25.20
C ILE A 20 20.62 -35.58 -26.36
N PHE A 21 21.50 -35.91 -27.31
CA PHE A 21 21.59 -35.28 -28.62
C PHE A 21 20.49 -35.82 -29.55
N GLY A 22 19.78 -34.93 -30.24
CA GLY A 22 18.78 -35.31 -31.25
C GLY A 22 18.09 -34.12 -31.91
N GLN A 23 18.80 -33.48 -32.85
CA GLN A 23 18.36 -32.69 -34.02
C GLN A 23 16.98 -32.01 -34.03
N ASN A 24 16.98 -30.68 -34.08
CA ASN A 24 16.65 -29.90 -35.29
C ASN A 24 16.89 -28.42 -35.01
N THR A 25 17.85 -27.82 -35.71
CA THR A 25 18.15 -26.39 -35.67
C THR A 25 17.19 -25.63 -36.62
N PRO A 26 16.28 -24.77 -36.12
CA PRO A 26 15.79 -23.67 -36.92
C PRO A 26 16.84 -22.55 -36.88
N ASN A 27 17.24 -22.13 -38.06
CA ASN A 27 18.15 -21.02 -38.31
C ASN A 27 17.45 -19.72 -37.85
N VAL A 28 17.69 -19.29 -36.61
CA VAL A 28 17.22 -18.00 -36.10
C VAL A 28 18.34 -16.98 -36.29
N THR A 29 18.25 -16.26 -37.40
CA THR A 29 18.98 -15.02 -37.63
C THR A 29 18.57 -13.97 -36.61
N ASN A 30 19.56 -13.32 -35.98
CA ASN A 30 19.51 -12.07 -35.20
C ASN A 30 18.14 -11.34 -35.25
N GLY A 31 17.31 -11.62 -34.26
CA GLY A 31 16.19 -10.79 -33.84
C GLY A 31 16.49 -10.29 -32.43
N THR A 32 16.40 -8.97 -32.25
CA THR A 32 16.61 -8.23 -31.01
C THR A 32 15.83 -8.80 -29.83
N SER A 33 16.41 -8.72 -28.63
CA SER A 33 15.90 -9.27 -27.35
C SER A 33 14.63 -8.60 -26.80
N ASP A 34 13.85 -7.91 -27.63
CA ASP A 34 12.66 -7.17 -27.20
C ASP A 34 11.39 -8.06 -27.13
N ASP A 35 11.39 -9.22 -27.82
CA ASP A 35 10.20 -10.06 -27.94
C ASP A 35 9.96 -11.02 -26.75
N LEU A 36 10.97 -11.33 -25.94
CA LEU A 36 10.82 -12.24 -24.80
C LEU A 36 10.19 -11.57 -23.57
N VAL A 37 10.27 -10.23 -23.46
CA VAL A 37 9.60 -9.46 -22.40
C VAL A 37 8.10 -9.27 -22.73
N SER A 38 7.75 -9.24 -24.02
CA SER A 38 6.37 -8.99 -24.49
C SER A 38 5.38 -10.13 -24.19
N ILE A 39 5.87 -11.37 -24.02
CA ILE A 39 5.00 -12.55 -23.84
C ILE A 39 4.68 -12.82 -22.36
N ALA A 40 5.52 -12.36 -21.42
CA ALA A 40 5.32 -12.62 -19.99
C ALA A 40 4.36 -11.63 -19.29
N GLN A 41 4.01 -10.49 -19.92
CA GLN A 41 3.25 -9.40 -19.29
C GLN A 41 1.88 -9.09 -19.93
N GLY A 42 1.47 -9.83 -20.97
CA GLY A 42 0.12 -9.72 -21.52
C GLY A 42 -0.03 -8.63 -22.59
N GLY A 43 0.36 -8.96 -23.82
CA GLY A 43 -0.09 -8.28 -25.05
C GLY A 43 0.53 -6.90 -25.33
N PRO A 44 0.54 -6.45 -26.61
CA PRO A 44 1.32 -5.30 -27.06
C PRO A 44 0.82 -3.91 -26.64
N ASN A 45 -0.18 -3.80 -25.76
CA ASN A 45 -0.80 -2.50 -25.39
C ASN A 45 -1.14 -2.44 -23.90
N LEU A 46 -0.14 -2.43 -23.02
CA LEU A 46 -0.37 -2.27 -21.58
C LEU A 46 -0.91 -0.88 -21.24
N CYS A 47 -1.75 -0.79 -20.21
CA CYS A 47 -2.27 0.49 -19.75
C CYS A 47 -1.18 1.35 -19.11
N THR A 48 -1.12 2.62 -19.51
CA THR A 48 -0.22 3.61 -18.93
C THR A 48 -0.77 4.17 -17.62
N SER A 49 0.10 4.83 -16.86
CA SER A 49 -0.26 5.62 -15.69
C SER A 49 -1.28 6.71 -16.04
N ALA A 50 -1.19 7.29 -17.24
CA ALA A 50 -2.14 8.28 -17.73
C ALA A 50 -3.52 7.68 -18.03
N ASP A 51 -3.58 6.46 -18.58
CA ASP A 51 -4.84 5.75 -18.85
C ASP A 51 -5.58 5.46 -17.53
N ILE A 52 -4.85 4.97 -16.53
CA ILE A 52 -5.40 4.68 -15.20
C ILE A 52 -5.86 5.96 -14.50
N ALA A 53 -5.05 7.02 -14.52
CA ALA A 53 -5.37 8.28 -13.86
C ALA A 53 -6.60 8.97 -14.47
N LYS A 54 -6.78 8.85 -15.79
CA LYS A 54 -7.97 9.35 -16.51
C LYS A 54 -9.17 8.41 -16.41
N MET A 55 -8.99 7.24 -15.80
CA MET A 55 -9.97 6.15 -15.79
C MET A 55 -10.41 5.76 -17.22
N ASP A 56 -9.48 5.74 -18.18
CA ASP A 56 -9.70 5.29 -19.56
C ASP A 56 -8.83 4.07 -19.89
N VAL A 57 -9.23 2.89 -19.42
CA VAL A 57 -8.46 1.65 -19.65
C VAL A 57 -9.08 0.75 -20.73
N SER A 58 -10.01 1.32 -21.51
CA SER A 58 -10.79 0.60 -22.52
C SER A 58 -9.96 0.17 -23.73
N GLY A 59 -8.94 0.95 -24.09
CA GLY A 59 -8.07 0.74 -25.26
C GLY A 59 -6.77 -0.03 -24.99
N CYS A 60 -6.51 -0.40 -23.74
CA CYS A 60 -5.25 -1.04 -23.32
C CYS A 60 -5.51 -2.38 -22.63
N THR A 61 -4.49 -2.99 -22.02
CA THR A 61 -4.54 -4.23 -21.26
C THR A 61 -4.06 -3.97 -19.85
N CYS A 62 -4.88 -4.33 -18.86
CA CYS A 62 -4.47 -4.37 -17.46
C CYS A 62 -3.79 -5.72 -17.20
N PRO A 63 -2.50 -5.75 -16.84
CA PRO A 63 -1.82 -7.01 -16.58
C PRO A 63 -2.54 -7.82 -15.50
N SER A 64 -2.68 -9.12 -15.74
CA SER A 64 -3.21 -10.08 -14.74
C SER A 64 -2.10 -10.79 -13.97
N ILE A 65 -0.87 -10.74 -14.50
CA ILE A 65 0.33 -11.38 -13.97
C ILE A 65 1.38 -10.28 -13.78
N PHE A 66 1.94 -10.24 -12.57
CA PHE A 66 3.15 -9.49 -12.24
C PHE A 66 4.23 -10.51 -11.82
N PRO A 67 5.52 -10.13 -11.78
CA PRO A 67 6.56 -10.97 -11.19
C PRO A 67 6.09 -11.57 -9.85
N PRO A 68 6.45 -12.82 -9.53
CA PRO A 68 5.84 -13.58 -8.43
C PRO A 68 5.89 -12.79 -7.12
N SER A 69 4.75 -12.78 -6.43
CA SER A 69 4.47 -12.21 -5.10
C SER A 69 4.91 -10.76 -4.83
N PRO A 70 4.04 -9.91 -4.22
CA PRO A 70 4.45 -8.60 -3.69
C PRO A 70 5.62 -8.68 -2.69
N THR A 71 5.90 -9.86 -2.13
CA THR A 71 7.03 -10.11 -1.23
C THR A 71 8.38 -10.07 -1.92
N ASP A 72 8.45 -10.37 -3.21
CA ASP A 72 9.73 -10.54 -3.90
C ASP A 72 10.27 -9.19 -4.39
N LEU A 73 9.44 -8.14 -4.35
CA LEU A 73 9.78 -6.73 -4.59
C LEU A 73 10.65 -6.53 -5.84
N VAL A 74 10.41 -7.28 -6.92
CA VAL A 74 11.26 -7.31 -8.12
C VAL A 74 10.78 -6.29 -9.17
N CYS A 75 11.70 -5.67 -9.91
CA CYS A 75 11.41 -5.10 -11.25
C CYS A 75 12.06 -5.97 -12.34
N VAL A 76 11.41 -6.05 -13.49
CA VAL A 76 11.92 -6.82 -14.64
C VAL A 76 13.10 -6.11 -15.32
N THR A 77 13.14 -4.77 -15.34
CA THR A 77 14.33 -3.99 -15.73
C THR A 77 15.26 -3.72 -14.54
N PRO A 78 16.51 -3.24 -14.78
CA PRO A 78 17.42 -2.91 -13.70
C PRO A 78 16.79 -1.93 -12.69
N SER A 79 16.38 -2.47 -11.54
CA SER A 79 15.84 -1.69 -10.44
C SER A 79 16.93 -1.09 -9.58
N GLY A 80 16.69 0.12 -9.09
CA GLY A 80 17.45 0.71 -7.99
C GLY A 80 16.69 0.55 -6.67
N GLN A 81 17.44 0.47 -5.58
CA GLN A 81 16.91 0.97 -4.32
C GLN A 81 16.78 2.49 -4.44
N CYS A 82 15.71 3.05 -3.85
CA CYS A 82 15.47 4.49 -3.84
C CYS A 82 15.76 5.08 -2.46
N PRO A 83 17.04 5.12 -2.01
CA PRO A 83 17.38 5.63 -0.69
C PRO A 83 17.09 7.12 -0.61
N ILE A 84 16.47 7.52 0.50
CA ILE A 84 16.11 8.88 0.82
C ILE A 84 17.10 9.42 1.85
N THR A 85 17.83 10.47 1.49
CA THR A 85 18.80 11.12 2.37
C THR A 85 18.16 12.30 3.10
N CYS A 86 18.35 12.34 4.43
CA CYS A 86 17.82 13.37 5.33
C CYS A 86 18.94 14.27 5.87
N ASN A 87 18.61 15.49 6.28
CA ASN A 87 19.52 16.45 6.92
C ASN A 87 18.91 17.00 8.24
N PRO A 88 19.74 17.39 9.22
CA PRO A 88 21.19 17.21 9.30
C PRO A 88 21.57 15.76 9.66
N PRO A 89 22.69 15.19 9.15
CA PRO A 89 23.27 13.99 9.75
C PRO A 89 24.07 14.40 11.01
N PRO A 90 24.20 13.62 12.13
CA PRO A 90 24.50 12.17 12.13
C PRO A 90 24.02 11.34 13.38
N PRO A 91 23.91 10.00 13.33
CA PRO A 91 23.53 9.12 12.23
C PRO A 91 22.00 9.01 12.12
N ALA A 92 21.47 8.86 10.92
CA ALA A 92 20.22 8.17 10.66
C ALA A 92 20.41 7.52 9.29
N SER A 93 20.40 6.18 9.23
CA SER A 93 20.52 5.44 7.97
C SER A 93 19.52 5.99 6.95
N PRO A 94 19.88 6.05 5.65
CA PRO A 94 18.93 6.51 4.63
C PRO A 94 17.65 5.68 4.71
N VAL A 95 16.50 6.35 4.66
CA VAL A 95 15.23 5.63 4.56
C VAL A 95 15.21 4.99 3.19
N THR A 96 15.20 3.67 3.15
CA THR A 96 15.14 2.92 1.90
C THR A 96 13.76 2.29 1.84
N PRO A 97 12.80 2.87 1.08
CA PRO A 97 11.52 2.23 0.83
C PRO A 97 11.75 0.81 0.32
N ARG A 98 10.88 -0.12 0.72
CA ARG A 98 11.04 -1.53 0.35
C ARG A 98 10.77 -1.76 -1.14
N SER A 99 9.99 -0.88 -1.75
CA SER A 99 9.73 -0.88 -3.18
C SER A 99 11.03 -0.73 -3.97
N GLN A 100 11.35 -1.73 -4.79
CA GLN A 100 12.35 -1.56 -5.84
C GLN A 100 11.66 -0.89 -7.03
N LEU A 101 12.26 0.17 -7.55
CA LEU A 101 11.75 0.94 -8.69
C LEU A 101 12.84 1.12 -9.73
N SER A 102 12.47 1.23 -11.00
CA SER A 102 13.39 1.62 -12.07
C SER A 102 13.61 3.14 -12.09
N GLN A 103 12.56 3.92 -11.76
CA GLN A 103 12.60 5.37 -11.59
C GLN A 103 12.12 5.78 -10.18
N CYS A 104 13.02 6.35 -9.38
CA CYS A 104 12.71 6.78 -8.03
C CYS A 104 11.81 8.03 -7.97
N TYR A 105 11.13 8.20 -6.83
CA TYR A 105 10.34 9.39 -6.46
C TYR A 105 9.13 9.72 -7.34
N SER A 106 8.88 8.93 -8.38
CA SER A 106 7.81 9.19 -9.34
C SER A 106 6.55 8.36 -9.06
N GLY A 107 6.61 7.41 -8.10
CA GLY A 107 5.54 6.46 -7.85
C GLY A 107 5.31 5.54 -9.06
N CYS A 108 4.07 5.17 -9.30
CA CYS A 108 3.71 4.22 -10.37
C CYS A 108 3.49 4.86 -11.74
N VAL A 109 4.57 5.44 -12.27
CA VAL A 109 4.69 5.89 -13.67
C VAL A 109 5.03 4.73 -14.61
N ASP A 110 4.92 4.96 -15.91
CA ASP A 110 5.12 3.94 -16.95
C ASP A 110 6.49 3.25 -16.87
N ALA A 111 7.54 4.00 -16.51
CA ALA A 111 8.88 3.47 -16.29
C ALA A 111 8.98 2.47 -15.11
N ASN A 112 8.00 2.45 -14.21
CA ASN A 112 7.89 1.53 -13.07
C ASN A 112 6.80 0.47 -13.26
N SER A 113 6.20 0.38 -14.45
CA SER A 113 5.01 -0.46 -14.69
C SER A 113 5.26 -1.95 -14.50
N GLU A 114 6.50 -2.40 -14.60
CA GLU A 114 6.92 -3.79 -14.40
C GLU A 114 7.45 -4.09 -12.99
N CYS A 115 7.46 -3.10 -12.10
CA CYS A 115 7.92 -3.24 -10.72
C CYS A 115 6.80 -3.74 -9.81
N ASN A 116 7.09 -4.73 -8.96
CA ASN A 116 6.14 -5.24 -7.98
C ASN A 116 5.63 -4.16 -7.03
N GLY A 117 6.45 -3.15 -6.73
CA GLY A 117 6.02 -1.98 -5.94
C GLY A 117 4.92 -1.14 -6.61
N CYS A 118 4.50 -1.48 -7.82
CA CYS A 118 3.40 -0.83 -8.54
C CYS A 118 2.28 -1.77 -8.96
N TYR A 119 2.24 -2.96 -8.36
CA TYR A 119 1.22 -3.97 -8.60
C TYR A 119 -0.20 -3.44 -8.29
N ILE A 120 -0.37 -2.70 -7.19
CA ILE A 120 -1.67 -2.14 -6.82
C ILE A 120 -2.23 -1.27 -7.96
N TRP A 121 -1.38 -0.42 -8.56
CA TRP A 121 -1.79 0.56 -9.57
C TRP A 121 -2.03 -0.09 -10.94
N PHE A 122 -0.99 -0.68 -11.53
CA PHE A 122 -1.05 -1.16 -12.91
C PHE A 122 -1.87 -2.44 -13.08
N SER A 123 -2.00 -3.27 -12.05
CA SER A 123 -2.80 -4.50 -12.11
C SER A 123 -4.15 -4.36 -11.41
N SER A 124 -4.14 -4.22 -10.08
CA SER A 124 -5.37 -4.37 -9.29
C SER A 124 -6.37 -3.25 -9.53
N LEU A 125 -5.93 -2.00 -9.45
CA LEU A 125 -6.76 -0.84 -9.73
C LEU A 125 -7.20 -0.80 -11.20
N CYS A 126 -6.26 -0.99 -12.14
CA CYS A 126 -6.56 -1.04 -13.57
C CYS A 126 -7.69 -2.03 -13.88
N ARG A 127 -7.63 -3.25 -13.32
CA ARG A 127 -8.68 -4.27 -13.51
C ARG A 127 -10.02 -3.84 -12.93
N CYS A 128 -10.04 -3.19 -11.75
CA CYS A 128 -11.26 -2.61 -11.20
C CYS A 128 -11.88 -1.56 -12.14
N ILE A 129 -11.07 -0.61 -12.64
CA ILE A 129 -11.54 0.42 -13.58
C ILE A 129 -12.13 -0.25 -14.83
N ARG A 130 -11.43 -1.22 -15.42
CA ARG A 130 -11.92 -1.97 -16.58
C ARG A 130 -13.27 -2.63 -16.31
N ALA A 131 -13.42 -3.27 -15.15
CA ALA A 131 -14.66 -3.92 -14.78
C ALA A 131 -15.83 -2.93 -14.65
N PHE A 132 -15.59 -1.76 -14.05
CA PHE A 132 -16.59 -0.68 -13.98
C PHE A 132 -16.98 -0.18 -15.37
N GLN A 133 -16.00 0.12 -16.23
CA GLN A 133 -16.24 0.61 -17.59
C GLN A 133 -16.98 -0.42 -18.46
N ALA A 134 -16.66 -1.70 -18.30
CA ALA A 134 -17.33 -2.79 -19.02
C ALA A 134 -18.73 -3.11 -18.47
N GLY A 135 -19.10 -2.57 -17.30
CA GLY A 135 -20.35 -2.91 -16.61
C GLY A 135 -20.41 -4.37 -16.17
N THR A 136 -19.26 -5.03 -16.03
CA THR A 136 -19.19 -6.42 -15.59
C THR A 136 -19.31 -6.50 -14.07
N PRO A 137 -19.98 -7.53 -13.51
CA PRO A 137 -19.99 -7.77 -12.08
C PRO A 137 -18.58 -7.80 -11.50
N THR A 138 -18.34 -7.05 -10.42
CA THR A 138 -17.05 -6.96 -9.76
C THR A 138 -17.25 -6.80 -8.25
N THR A 139 -16.26 -7.25 -7.47
CA THR A 139 -16.17 -7.00 -6.04
C THR A 139 -15.55 -5.65 -5.71
N CYS A 140 -15.00 -4.95 -6.70
CA CYS A 140 -14.46 -3.61 -6.50
C CYS A 140 -15.59 -2.61 -6.17
N THR A 141 -15.31 -1.65 -5.30
CA THR A 141 -16.24 -0.56 -4.96
C THR A 141 -15.55 0.79 -5.11
N ALA A 142 -16.18 1.76 -5.78
CA ALA A 142 -15.60 3.08 -6.02
C ALA A 142 -16.42 4.21 -5.37
N SER A 143 -15.74 5.21 -4.83
CA SER A 143 -16.32 6.43 -4.29
C SER A 143 -15.51 7.68 -4.72
N PRO A 144 -16.09 8.59 -5.55
CA PRO A 144 -17.38 8.46 -6.23
C PRO A 144 -17.42 7.25 -7.19
N SER A 145 -18.62 6.87 -7.63
CA SER A 145 -18.80 5.74 -8.55
C SER A 145 -18.18 6.01 -9.92
N ILE A 146 -17.45 5.05 -10.46
CA ILE A 146 -16.95 5.07 -11.83
C ILE A 146 -18.06 4.60 -12.77
N SER A 147 -18.36 5.38 -13.81
CA SER A 147 -19.45 5.08 -14.75
C SER A 147 -19.12 3.93 -15.69
N VAL A 148 -20.16 3.22 -16.14
CA VAL A 148 -20.08 2.31 -17.30
C VAL A 148 -19.81 3.12 -18.57
N GLY A 149 -18.98 2.58 -19.45
CA GLY A 149 -18.55 3.23 -20.69
C GLY A 149 -17.29 4.09 -20.52
N PRO A 150 -16.98 4.93 -21.51
CA PRO A 150 -15.82 5.82 -21.45
C PRO A 150 -15.94 6.81 -20.28
N PRO A 151 -14.80 7.29 -19.74
CA PRO A 151 -14.84 8.25 -18.65
C PRO A 151 -15.56 9.53 -19.08
N ARG A 152 -16.33 10.11 -18.16
CA ARG A 152 -17.07 11.34 -18.44
C ARG A 152 -16.11 12.54 -18.47
N PRO A 153 -16.38 13.57 -19.28
CA PRO A 153 -15.67 14.84 -19.18
C PRO A 153 -15.73 15.35 -17.73
N ASN A 154 -14.56 15.70 -17.17
CA ASN A 154 -14.40 16.19 -15.79
C ASN A 154 -14.79 15.18 -14.69
N GLN A 155 -14.74 13.87 -14.96
CA GLN A 155 -14.91 12.87 -13.90
C GLN A 155 -13.81 13.03 -12.84
N SER A 156 -14.21 13.26 -11.59
CA SER A 156 -13.27 13.38 -10.48
C SER A 156 -12.58 12.04 -10.18
N PRO A 157 -11.33 12.08 -9.70
CA PRO A 157 -10.66 10.91 -9.19
C PRO A 157 -11.49 10.16 -8.15
N SER A 158 -11.36 8.84 -8.11
CA SER A 158 -12.14 7.96 -7.24
C SER A 158 -11.24 7.15 -6.33
N TRP A 159 -11.65 7.02 -5.07
CA TRP A 159 -11.11 6.00 -4.19
C TRP A 159 -11.79 4.67 -4.50
N VAL A 160 -11.01 3.60 -4.57
CA VAL A 160 -11.44 2.28 -5.03
C VAL A 160 -10.99 1.22 -4.03
N LEU A 161 -11.95 0.53 -3.43
CA LEU A 161 -11.77 -0.76 -2.76
C LEU A 161 -11.50 -1.82 -3.84
N LEU A 162 -10.34 -2.45 -3.77
CA LEU A 162 -9.87 -3.43 -4.76
C LEU A 162 -10.60 -4.77 -4.62
N GLY A 163 -10.50 -5.62 -5.63
CA GLY A 163 -11.30 -6.85 -5.72
C GLY A 163 -11.09 -7.87 -4.59
N GLY A 164 -9.95 -7.83 -3.89
CA GLY A 164 -9.70 -8.63 -2.68
C GLY A 164 -10.47 -8.14 -1.45
N GLY A 165 -10.93 -6.89 -1.47
CA GLY A 165 -11.70 -6.27 -0.39
C GLY A 165 -10.85 -5.82 0.81
N ASP A 166 -9.55 -5.94 0.75
CA ASP A 166 -8.59 -5.68 1.83
C ASP A 166 -7.77 -4.41 1.61
N LEU A 167 -7.78 -3.86 0.41
CA LEU A 167 -7.00 -2.67 0.04
C LEU A 167 -7.88 -1.64 -0.66
N ILE A 168 -7.73 -0.38 -0.25
CA ILE A 168 -8.32 0.79 -0.91
C ILE A 168 -7.19 1.63 -1.48
N THR A 169 -7.27 2.04 -2.74
CA THR A 169 -6.37 3.02 -3.36
C THR A 169 -7.17 4.11 -4.07
N THR A 170 -6.54 5.03 -4.79
CA THR A 170 -7.20 6.08 -5.58
C THR A 170 -6.75 6.03 -7.03
N THR A 171 -7.55 6.58 -7.93
CA THR A 171 -7.17 6.84 -9.33
C THR A 171 -6.29 8.09 -9.48
N ASP A 172 -6.04 8.84 -8.40
CA ASP A 172 -4.98 9.85 -8.40
C ASP A 172 -3.61 9.16 -8.28
N LEU A 173 -2.63 9.61 -9.07
CA LEU A 173 -1.25 9.14 -8.94
C LEU A 173 -0.64 9.76 -7.68
N ILE A 174 -0.66 9.01 -6.58
CA ILE A 174 -0.20 9.45 -5.27
C ILE A 174 0.73 8.37 -4.72
N PRO A 175 2.05 8.58 -4.67
CA PRO A 175 2.99 7.53 -4.25
C PRO A 175 2.75 6.99 -2.83
N GLY A 176 2.24 7.82 -1.93
CA GLY A 176 1.75 7.38 -0.64
C GLY A 176 1.45 8.52 0.32
N ILE A 177 1.54 8.25 1.62
CA ILE A 177 1.01 9.13 2.68
C ILE A 177 1.58 10.56 2.66
N LEU A 178 2.84 10.75 2.26
CA LEU A 178 3.44 12.09 2.17
C LEU A 178 2.79 12.98 1.12
N GLN A 179 2.23 12.38 0.07
CA GLN A 179 1.55 13.07 -1.03
C GLN A 179 0.03 13.08 -0.83
N LEU A 180 -0.50 12.63 0.30
CA LEU A 180 -1.94 12.54 0.52
C LEU A 180 -2.65 13.90 0.35
N SER A 181 -1.98 15.01 0.65
CA SER A 181 -2.52 16.37 0.47
C SER A 181 -2.83 16.73 -0.99
N SER A 182 -2.30 16.00 -1.98
CA SER A 182 -2.61 16.20 -3.39
C SER A 182 -3.85 15.44 -3.87
N ALA A 183 -4.46 14.61 -3.02
CA ALA A 183 -5.70 13.90 -3.36
C ALA A 183 -6.85 14.88 -3.56
N ALA A 184 -7.69 14.65 -4.57
CA ALA A 184 -8.90 15.45 -4.77
C ALA A 184 -9.85 15.41 -3.56
N ASP A 185 -9.90 14.27 -2.87
CA ASP A 185 -10.54 14.10 -1.57
C ASP A 185 -9.61 13.36 -0.60
N VAL A 186 -8.94 14.12 0.26
CA VAL A 186 -7.97 13.66 1.26
C VAL A 186 -8.56 12.62 2.23
N ASP A 187 -9.86 12.66 2.54
CA ASP A 187 -10.52 11.72 3.45
C ASP A 187 -11.26 10.59 2.71
N GLY A 188 -11.30 10.62 1.39
CA GLY A 188 -12.18 9.75 0.60
C GLY A 188 -11.91 8.26 0.81
N GLY A 189 -10.62 7.87 0.89
CA GLY A 189 -10.22 6.48 1.11
C GLY A 189 -10.61 5.96 2.49
N PHE A 190 -10.39 6.77 3.54
CA PHE A 190 -10.77 6.40 4.91
C PHE A 190 -12.28 6.38 5.11
N ARG A 191 -13.01 7.26 4.43
CA ARG A 191 -14.47 7.24 4.42
C ARG A 191 -14.99 5.97 3.77
N LEU A 192 -14.49 5.63 2.57
CA LEU A 192 -14.82 4.38 1.90
C LEU A 192 -14.46 3.15 2.77
N GLY A 193 -13.34 3.20 3.49
CA GLY A 193 -12.95 2.15 4.43
C GLY A 193 -13.95 1.98 5.57
N GLN A 194 -14.40 3.06 6.21
CA GLN A 194 -15.38 2.99 7.30
C GLN A 194 -16.75 2.50 6.79
N ASP A 195 -17.18 2.94 5.61
CA ASP A 195 -18.37 2.42 4.94
C ASP A 195 -18.25 0.92 4.63
N THR A 196 -17.06 0.47 4.23
CA THR A 196 -16.75 -0.94 3.98
C THR A 196 -16.84 -1.76 5.26
N LEU A 197 -16.27 -1.29 6.37
CA LEU A 197 -16.38 -1.96 7.67
C LEU A 197 -17.84 -2.06 8.15
N ASN A 198 -18.62 -1.00 7.96
CA ASN A 198 -20.05 -0.97 8.28
C ASN A 198 -20.86 -1.98 7.46
N SER A 199 -20.69 -1.96 6.14
CA SER A 199 -21.42 -2.84 5.21
C SER A 199 -21.10 -4.33 5.39
N ARG A 200 -19.89 -4.63 5.89
CA ARG A 200 -19.47 -5.99 6.25
C ARG A 200 -19.87 -6.41 7.67
N HIS A 201 -20.49 -5.53 8.44
CA HIS A 201 -20.84 -5.76 9.85
C HIS A 201 -19.64 -6.11 10.74
N ILE A 202 -18.48 -5.51 10.46
CA ILE A 202 -17.25 -5.67 11.23
C ILE A 202 -16.72 -4.33 11.72
N ARG A 203 -17.58 -3.31 11.90
CA ARG A 203 -17.12 -1.98 12.34
C ARG A 203 -16.44 -2.02 13.72
N ASP A 204 -16.96 -2.85 14.61
CA ASP A 204 -16.51 -3.03 15.98
C ASP A 204 -15.23 -3.86 16.10
N THR A 205 -14.95 -4.74 15.13
CA THR A 205 -13.74 -5.58 15.10
C THR A 205 -12.72 -5.11 14.07
N GLY A 206 -13.13 -4.33 13.09
CA GLY A 206 -12.30 -3.91 11.97
C GLY A 206 -11.46 -2.67 12.22
N THR A 207 -10.44 -2.52 11.39
CA THR A 207 -9.47 -1.42 11.43
C THR A 207 -9.10 -0.97 10.03
N LEU A 208 -8.65 0.28 9.93
CA LEU A 208 -8.03 0.82 8.72
C LEU A 208 -6.59 1.21 9.04
N ALA A 209 -5.67 1.00 8.10
CA ALA A 209 -4.28 1.39 8.27
C ALA A 209 -3.66 1.90 6.97
N ILE A 210 -2.78 2.90 7.06
CA ILE A 210 -1.91 3.35 5.97
C ILE A 210 -0.47 3.31 6.45
N ASN A 211 0.37 2.57 5.73
CA ASN A 211 1.77 2.41 6.06
C ASN A 211 2.58 3.68 5.73
N SER A 212 3.67 3.84 6.47
CA SER A 212 4.64 4.91 6.24
C SER A 212 5.48 4.64 4.99
N VAL A 213 6.25 5.64 4.54
CA VAL A 213 7.21 5.45 3.44
C VAL A 213 8.27 4.40 3.80
N SER A 214 8.74 4.41 5.05
CA SER A 214 9.76 3.47 5.53
C SER A 214 9.27 2.03 5.64
N THR A 215 7.95 1.83 5.69
CA THR A 215 7.34 0.52 5.94
C THR A 215 6.44 0.02 4.82
N ARG A 216 6.12 0.80 3.79
CA ARG A 216 5.36 0.32 2.64
C ARG A 216 6.21 -0.51 1.68
N SER A 217 5.55 -1.39 0.94
CA SER A 217 6.13 -2.16 -0.18
C SER A 217 5.67 -1.64 -1.55
N GLU A 218 4.59 -0.87 -1.58
CA GLU A 218 3.98 -0.33 -2.81
C GLU A 218 4.12 1.19 -2.83
N GLU A 219 4.34 1.74 -4.01
CA GLU A 219 4.57 3.16 -4.32
C GLU A 219 3.36 3.78 -5.01
N GLN A 220 2.19 3.31 -4.56
CA GLN A 220 0.89 3.91 -4.74
C GLN A 220 0.20 3.90 -3.38
N ILE A 221 -0.46 5.00 -3.03
CA ILE A 221 -1.16 5.15 -1.75
C ILE A 221 -2.23 4.06 -1.61
N HIS A 222 -2.23 3.39 -0.47
CA HIS A 222 -3.23 2.39 -0.16
C HIS A 222 -3.56 2.38 1.33
N ILE A 223 -4.80 2.02 1.62
CA ILE A 223 -5.35 1.86 2.96
C ILE A 223 -5.74 0.39 3.10
N HIS A 224 -5.21 -0.28 4.10
CA HIS A 224 -5.58 -1.63 4.49
C HIS A 224 -6.94 -1.60 5.19
N VAL A 225 -7.79 -2.56 4.88
CA VAL A 225 -9.11 -2.80 5.48
C VAL A 225 -9.06 -4.17 6.13
N CYS A 226 -9.03 -4.20 7.46
CA CYS A 226 -8.73 -5.40 8.22
C CYS A 226 -9.88 -5.75 9.16
N ASP A 227 -10.09 -7.04 9.41
CA ASP A 227 -10.90 -7.53 10.52
C ASP A 227 -9.96 -8.06 11.61
N HIS A 228 -9.95 -7.41 12.77
CA HIS A 228 -9.04 -7.76 13.86
C HIS A 228 -9.72 -7.63 15.23
N PRO A 229 -10.57 -8.61 15.60
CA PRO A 229 -11.31 -8.57 16.87
C PRO A 229 -10.38 -8.52 18.09
N GLY A 230 -9.17 -9.07 17.99
CA GLY A 230 -8.19 -9.16 19.07
C GLY A 230 -7.25 -7.96 19.22
N SER A 231 -7.54 -6.82 18.58
CA SER A 231 -6.58 -5.70 18.54
C SER A 231 -6.18 -5.19 19.93
N THR A 232 -4.89 -5.28 20.24
CA THR A 232 -4.32 -4.75 21.48
C THR A 232 -4.45 -3.23 21.53
N VAL A 233 -4.35 -2.54 20.38
CA VAL A 233 -4.58 -1.09 20.28
C VAL A 233 -5.99 -0.74 20.74
N ARG A 234 -7.01 -1.51 20.32
CA ARG A 234 -8.39 -1.30 20.77
C ARG A 234 -8.51 -1.37 22.29
N VAL A 235 -7.91 -2.40 22.90
CA VAL A 235 -7.92 -2.60 24.36
C VAL A 235 -7.27 -1.42 25.09
N ILE A 236 -6.19 -0.84 24.54
CA ILE A 236 -5.57 0.36 25.11
C ILE A 236 -6.52 1.55 25.02
N LEU A 237 -7.09 1.81 23.83
CA LEU A 237 -7.98 2.94 23.57
C LEU A 237 -9.28 2.88 24.40
N ASP A 238 -9.78 1.68 24.69
CA ASP A 238 -10.96 1.46 25.53
C ASP A 238 -10.86 2.14 26.90
N ASN A 239 -9.63 2.16 27.45
CA ASN A 239 -9.30 2.68 28.77
C ASN A 239 -9.03 4.19 28.78
N LEU A 240 -8.96 4.83 27.62
CA LEU A 240 -8.72 6.27 27.52
C LEU A 240 -9.99 7.10 27.74
N HIS A 241 -9.80 8.32 28.21
CA HIS A 241 -10.86 9.33 28.29
C HIS A 241 -11.25 9.80 26.88
N ARG A 242 -12.53 10.15 26.70
CA ARG A 242 -13.12 10.49 25.39
C ARG A 242 -13.40 11.99 25.25
N ASP A 243 -12.65 12.78 26.01
CA ASP A 243 -12.91 14.20 26.19
C ASP A 243 -12.06 15.06 25.22
N ASP A 244 -10.98 14.50 24.64
CA ASP A 244 -10.12 15.17 23.67
C ASP A 244 -10.45 14.78 22.22
N PHE A 245 -11.41 15.50 21.65
CA PHE A 245 -11.89 15.29 20.27
C PHE A 245 -11.27 16.28 19.26
N LYS A 246 -10.51 17.27 19.74
CA LYS A 246 -10.02 18.38 18.88
C LYS A 246 -8.60 18.19 18.40
N LYS A 247 -7.77 17.47 19.16
CA LYS A 247 -6.36 17.25 18.83
C LYS A 247 -5.97 15.82 19.17
N THR A 248 -4.94 15.33 18.49
CA THR A 248 -4.33 14.05 18.84
C THR A 248 -3.52 14.18 20.13
N SER A 249 -3.64 13.21 21.02
CA SER A 249 -2.83 13.06 22.23
C SER A 249 -2.01 11.78 22.17
N SER A 250 -0.80 11.81 22.72
CA SER A 250 0.05 10.62 22.84
C SER A 250 -0.66 9.51 23.61
N VAL A 251 -0.57 8.27 23.12
CA VAL A 251 -1.11 7.09 23.81
C VAL A 251 0.06 6.24 24.28
N ASP A 252 -0.03 5.75 25.52
CA ASP A 252 0.93 4.81 26.06
C ASP A 252 0.74 3.42 25.43
N LEU A 253 1.76 2.96 24.72
CA LEU A 253 1.82 1.66 24.06
C LEU A 253 2.58 0.61 24.87
N SER A 254 2.90 0.87 26.14
CA SER A 254 3.65 -0.03 27.02
C SER A 254 3.08 -1.45 27.13
N ALA A 255 1.78 -1.62 26.86
CA ALA A 255 1.12 -2.93 26.83
C ALA A 255 1.39 -3.75 25.55
N LEU A 256 1.94 -3.15 24.48
CA LEU A 256 2.30 -3.88 23.27
C LEU A 256 3.60 -4.69 23.48
N PRO A 257 3.69 -5.91 22.93
CA PRO A 257 4.93 -6.70 22.96
C PRO A 257 6.14 -5.98 22.34
N LYS A 258 5.87 -5.07 21.39
CA LYS A 258 6.87 -4.27 20.68
C LYS A 258 6.36 -2.83 20.51
N PRO A 259 6.55 -1.94 21.50
CA PRO A 259 6.08 -0.56 21.47
C PRO A 259 6.99 0.35 20.62
N SER A 260 7.67 -0.19 19.61
CA SER A 260 8.69 0.53 18.81
C SER A 260 8.13 1.61 17.88
N ALA A 261 6.86 1.97 18.05
CA ALA A 261 6.23 3.13 17.44
C ALA A 261 5.58 3.95 18.55
N ALA A 262 5.63 5.27 18.41
CA ALA A 262 4.74 6.15 19.16
C ALA A 262 3.43 6.31 18.36
N ILE A 263 2.33 6.48 19.09
CA ILE A 263 1.02 6.74 18.48
C ILE A 263 0.39 7.95 19.17
N SER A 264 -0.24 8.80 18.36
CA SER A 264 -1.04 9.93 18.84
C SER A 264 -2.44 9.81 18.27
N CYS A 265 -3.44 9.73 19.14
CA CYS A 265 -4.82 9.48 18.74
C CYS A 265 -5.76 10.60 19.18
N ARG A 266 -6.83 10.80 18.41
CA ARG A 266 -8.00 11.58 18.82
C ARG A 266 -9.26 10.75 18.62
N VAL A 267 -10.28 11.02 19.43
CA VAL A 267 -11.55 10.28 19.39
C VAL A 267 -12.62 11.05 18.60
N SER A 268 -13.59 10.32 18.04
CA SER A 268 -14.79 10.87 17.43
C SER A 268 -15.66 11.55 18.49
N ARG A 269 -16.45 12.55 18.08
CA ARG A 269 -17.29 13.28 19.03
C ARG A 269 -18.44 12.42 19.55
N ASN A 270 -19.01 11.58 18.69
CA ASN A 270 -20.14 10.74 19.03
C ASN A 270 -19.86 9.26 18.73
N ARG A 271 -20.59 8.39 19.41
CA ARG A 271 -20.64 6.95 19.12
C ARG A 271 -21.23 6.72 17.74
N GLY A 272 -20.69 5.74 17.02
CA GLY A 272 -21.10 5.37 15.67
C GLY A 272 -20.74 6.41 14.59
N GLU A 273 -20.12 7.53 14.97
CA GLU A 273 -19.68 8.56 14.02
C GLU A 273 -18.40 8.11 13.32
N ASP A 274 -18.33 8.34 12.02
CA ASP A 274 -17.09 8.21 11.26
C ASP A 274 -16.12 9.34 11.59
N ILE A 275 -14.82 9.05 11.50
CA ILE A 275 -13.76 10.02 11.80
C ILE A 275 -12.96 10.35 10.54
N LYS A 276 -12.61 11.63 10.41
CA LYS A 276 -11.82 12.19 9.30
C LYS A 276 -10.35 12.26 9.66
N ILE A 277 -9.55 11.29 9.25
CA ILE A 277 -8.12 11.24 9.59
C ILE A 277 -7.21 11.86 8.52
N GLY A 278 -7.66 11.97 7.27
CA GLY A 278 -6.81 12.43 6.17
C GLY A 278 -6.27 13.83 6.43
N ARG A 279 -7.11 14.73 6.95
CA ARG A 279 -6.67 16.07 7.37
C ARG A 279 -5.72 16.05 8.56
N ASP A 280 -5.93 15.17 9.53
CA ASP A 280 -5.03 15.03 10.67
C ASP A 280 -3.63 14.60 10.21
N ILE A 281 -3.55 13.68 9.23
CA ILE A 281 -2.29 13.25 8.61
C ILE A 281 -1.61 14.44 7.93
N VAL A 282 -2.35 15.19 7.10
CA VAL A 282 -1.80 16.35 6.39
C VAL A 282 -1.29 17.40 7.37
N ASP A 283 -2.12 17.76 8.36
CA ASP A 283 -1.78 18.74 9.40
C ASP A 283 -0.56 18.26 10.20
N TRP A 284 -0.49 16.98 10.59
CA TRP A 284 0.67 16.41 11.26
C TRP A 284 1.94 16.50 10.41
N LEU A 285 1.85 16.20 9.11
CA LEU A 285 2.99 16.29 8.19
C LEU A 285 3.47 17.72 7.96
N THR A 286 2.60 18.74 8.12
CA THR A 286 3.03 20.14 7.99
C THR A 286 4.09 20.55 9.01
N GLN A 287 4.19 19.88 10.16
CA GLN A 287 5.25 20.14 11.14
C GLN A 287 6.66 19.82 10.62
N TYR A 288 6.74 19.01 9.56
CA TYR A 288 7.98 18.68 8.85
C TYR A 288 8.18 19.49 7.57
N ALA A 289 7.25 20.37 7.20
CA ALA A 289 7.37 21.17 5.99
C ALA A 289 8.62 22.06 6.04
N GLY A 290 9.43 22.01 4.97
CA GLY A 290 10.71 22.72 4.91
C GLY A 290 11.81 22.12 5.79
N THR A 291 11.54 21.03 6.52
CA THR A 291 12.55 20.26 7.24
C THR A 291 13.09 19.15 6.34
N THR A 292 14.31 18.74 6.63
CA THR A 292 14.96 17.60 5.98
C THR A 292 14.97 16.37 6.90
N SER A 293 14.09 16.34 7.91
CA SER A 293 14.01 15.27 8.89
C SER A 293 13.52 13.96 8.29
N CYS A 294 14.14 12.85 8.69
CA CYS A 294 13.68 11.51 8.34
C CYS A 294 12.37 11.12 9.02
N ALA A 295 11.99 11.80 10.10
CA ALA A 295 10.82 11.44 10.90
C ALA A 295 9.51 11.44 10.10
N GLN A 296 9.40 12.28 9.06
CA GLN A 296 8.23 12.31 8.18
C GLN A 296 8.00 10.98 7.45
N TYR A 297 9.08 10.26 7.10
CA TYR A 297 9.00 8.99 6.37
C TYR A 297 8.56 7.81 7.24
N ASP A 298 8.57 8.00 8.57
CA ASP A 298 8.08 7.05 9.56
C ASP A 298 6.64 7.34 10.00
N VAL A 299 5.97 8.33 9.38
CA VAL A 299 4.57 8.64 9.65
C VAL A 299 3.66 7.65 8.93
N GLY A 300 2.88 6.92 9.70
CA GLY A 300 1.74 6.12 9.25
C GLY A 300 0.47 6.57 9.97
N ALA A 301 -0.65 5.92 9.67
CA ALA A 301 -1.90 6.23 10.37
C ALA A 301 -2.88 5.05 10.36
N GLY A 302 -3.89 5.13 11.23
CA GLY A 302 -4.98 4.16 11.25
C GLY A 302 -6.25 4.68 11.90
N VAL A 303 -7.36 4.00 11.60
CA VAL A 303 -8.67 4.22 12.18
C VAL A 303 -9.16 2.95 12.84
N ILE A 304 -9.67 3.05 14.06
CA ILE A 304 -10.18 1.91 14.82
C ILE A 304 -11.36 2.34 15.69
N VAL A 305 -12.34 1.48 15.87
CA VAL A 305 -13.47 1.72 16.78
C VAL A 305 -13.21 1.03 18.11
N ASP A 306 -13.46 1.73 19.21
CA ASP A 306 -13.35 1.19 20.57
C ASP A 306 -14.59 0.38 20.98
N SER A 307 -14.52 -0.35 22.09
CA SER A 307 -15.64 -1.17 22.60
C SER A 307 -16.87 -0.35 23.01
N ARG A 308 -16.76 0.98 23.10
CA ARG A 308 -17.87 1.89 23.37
C ARG A 308 -18.45 2.52 22.10
N GLY A 309 -17.97 2.10 20.93
CA GLY A 309 -18.45 2.54 19.62
C GLY A 309 -17.92 3.90 19.17
N TYR A 310 -16.87 4.44 19.79
CA TYR A 310 -16.21 5.66 19.30
C TYR A 310 -15.10 5.30 18.32
N ALA A 311 -15.03 6.01 17.20
CA ALA A 311 -13.94 5.88 16.26
C ALA A 311 -12.74 6.70 16.74
N TRP A 312 -11.54 6.16 16.56
CA TRP A 312 -10.27 6.79 16.89
C TRP A 312 -9.45 6.97 15.64
N ALA A 313 -8.93 8.18 15.44
CA ALA A 313 -8.00 8.51 14.38
C ALA A 313 -6.61 8.65 14.99
N CYS A 314 -5.68 7.82 14.53
CA CYS A 314 -4.38 7.66 15.15
C CYS A 314 -3.26 7.84 14.14
N ILE A 315 -2.32 8.72 14.46
CA ILE A 315 -1.07 8.90 13.73
C ILE A 315 0.00 8.06 14.41
N THR A 316 0.75 7.27 13.64
CA THR A 316 1.87 6.46 14.14
C THR A 316 3.18 7.08 13.67
N THR A 317 4.19 7.06 14.53
CA THR A 317 5.56 7.41 14.16
C THR A 317 6.51 6.30 14.58
N GLY A 318 7.35 5.84 13.67
CA GLY A 318 8.41 4.85 13.92
C GLY A 318 8.56 3.86 12.78
N HIS A 319 9.47 2.90 12.93
CA HIS A 319 9.77 1.92 11.89
C HIS A 319 8.83 0.71 11.85
N ARG A 320 7.77 0.73 12.67
CA ARG A 320 6.75 -0.31 12.70
C ARG A 320 5.64 0.08 11.73
N ALA A 321 5.28 -0.84 10.84
CA ALA A 321 4.17 -0.65 9.90
C ALA A 321 2.87 -0.40 10.66
N ALA A 322 2.10 0.59 10.23
CA ALA A 322 0.78 0.88 10.79
C ALA A 322 -0.16 -0.33 10.61
N GLU A 323 -0.09 -0.99 9.45
CA GLU A 323 -0.78 -2.25 9.21
C GLU A 323 -0.45 -3.29 10.29
N SER A 324 0.82 -3.52 10.61
CA SER A 324 1.19 -4.47 11.68
C SER A 324 0.70 -4.05 13.07
N LEU A 325 0.42 -2.76 13.28
CA LEU A 325 -0.09 -2.24 14.55
C LEU A 325 -1.62 -2.38 14.66
N PHE A 326 -2.36 -2.13 13.58
CA PHE A 326 -3.82 -2.10 13.60
C PHE A 326 -4.47 -3.39 13.07
N CYS A 327 -3.79 -4.14 12.20
CA CYS A 327 -4.34 -5.31 11.51
C CYS A 327 -3.81 -6.65 12.01
N THR A 328 -2.86 -6.66 12.96
CA THR A 328 -2.20 -7.90 13.42
C THR A 328 -2.06 -7.99 14.93
N ASP A 329 -1.66 -6.90 15.60
CA ASP A 329 -1.50 -6.81 17.06
C ASP A 329 -2.78 -6.45 17.81
#